data_AF-A0A227P158-F1
#
_entry.id   AF-A0A227P158-F1
#
_cell.length_a   1.000
_cell.length_b   1.000
_cell.length_c   1.000
_cell.angle_alpha   90.00
_cell.angle_beta   90.00
_cell.angle_gamma   90.00
#
_symmetry.space_group_name_H-M   'P 1'
#
loop_
_entity.id
_entity.type
_entity.pdbx_description
1 polymer ?
#
loop_
_entity_poly.entity_id
_entity_poly.type
_entity_poly.pdbx_seq_one_letter_code
_entity_poly.pdbx_strand_id
1 'polypeptide(L)'
;MYTTFNIFEKILSILAQNPQRDYTLEDLTNLFTPYFTELLQEDLSMEIINQAKVLEALIVLDCKGLIILDSDSDKSIISMKGLINITSTSFLN
;
A
#
# COMPACT_ATOMS: atom_id res chain seq x y z
N MET A 1 2.39 -9.44 -21.55
CA MET A 1 2.57 -10.17 -20.28
C MET A 1 1.90 -9.32 -19.22
N TYR A 2 0.69 -9.69 -18.77
CA TYR A 2 -0.02 -8.90 -17.77
C TYR A 2 0.61 -9.21 -16.41
N THR A 3 1.37 -8.27 -15.86
CA THR A 3 1.78 -8.33 -14.46
C THR A 3 0.51 -8.22 -13.62
N THR A 4 0.15 -9.28 -12.91
CA THR A 4 -0.91 -9.26 -11.91
C THR A 4 -0.58 -8.18 -10.89
N PHE A 5 -1.44 -7.16 -10.78
CA PHE A 5 -1.26 -6.10 -9.81
C PHE A 5 -1.41 -6.68 -8.39
N ASN A 6 -0.30 -6.71 -7.64
CA ASN A 6 -0.28 -7.11 -6.24
C ASN A 6 -0.22 -5.88 -5.35
N ILE A 7 -1.35 -5.55 -4.70
CA ILE A 7 -1.47 -4.37 -3.84
C ILE A 7 -0.47 -4.41 -2.67
N PHE A 8 -0.19 -5.59 -2.09
CA PHE A 8 0.72 -5.74 -0.96
C PHE A 8 2.15 -5.36 -1.32
N GLU A 9 2.66 -5.92 -2.42
CA GLU A 9 4.01 -5.63 -2.92
C GLU A 9 4.16 -4.16 -3.30
N LYS A 10 3.11 -3.60 -3.91
CA LYS A 10 3.14 -2.20 -4.33
C LYS A 10 3.10 -1.24 -3.15
N ILE A 11 2.32 -1.50 -2.10
CA ILE A 11 2.34 -0.72 -0.86
C ILE A 11 3.75 -0.75 -0.26
N LEU A 12 4.32 -1.94 -0.08
CA LEU A 12 5.67 -2.08 0.46
C LEU A 12 6.71 -1.34 -0.39
N SER A 13 6.60 -1.41 -1.73
CA SER A 13 7.48 -0.69 -2.65
C SER A 13 7.38 0.83 -2.52
N ILE A 14 6.18 1.37 -2.35
CA ILE A 14 5.98 2.81 -2.16
C ILE A 14 6.61 3.26 -0.83
N LEU A 15 6.31 2.55 0.27
CA LEU A 15 6.83 2.91 1.58
C LEU A 15 8.35 2.72 1.68
N ALA A 16 8.91 1.72 0.98
CA ALA A 16 10.35 1.47 0.95
C ALA A 16 11.15 2.54 0.19
N GLN A 17 10.55 3.25 -0.77
CA GLN A 17 11.23 4.33 -1.49
C GLN A 17 11.58 5.50 -0.57
N ASN A 18 10.76 5.76 0.46
CA ASN A 18 10.99 6.81 1.45
C ASN A 18 10.71 6.28 2.86
N PRO A 19 11.62 5.50 3.46
CA PRO A 19 11.34 4.79 4.72
C PRO A 19 11.07 5.68 5.93
N GLN A 20 11.42 6.98 5.85
CA GLN A 20 11.19 7.97 6.91
C GLN A 20 9.87 8.72 6.73
N ARG A 21 9.21 8.57 5.58
CA ARG A 21 7.95 9.25 5.28
C ARG A 21 6.79 8.36 5.69
N ASP A 22 5.84 8.97 6.38
CA ASP A 22 4.52 8.40 6.62
C ASP A 22 3.58 8.73 5.44
N TYR A 23 2.58 7.88 5.24
CA TYR A 23 1.54 8.08 4.24
C TYR A 23 0.20 7.84 4.89
N THR A 24 -0.76 8.75 4.68
CA THR A 24 -2.14 8.50 5.09
C THR A 24 -2.79 7.43 4.21
N LEU A 25 -3.91 6.88 4.67
CA LEU A 25 -4.76 6.01 3.82
C LEU A 25 -5.15 6.72 2.51
N GLU A 26 -5.48 8.01 2.58
CA GLU A 26 -5.82 8.83 1.42
C GLU A 26 -4.63 8.98 0.46
N ASP A 27 -3.44 9.30 0.97
CA ASP A 27 -2.22 9.41 0.17
C ASP A 27 -1.94 8.13 -0.61
N LEU A 28 -2.01 6.98 0.08
CA LEU A 28 -1.79 5.69 -0.55
C LEU A 28 -2.87 5.40 -1.59
N THR A 29 -4.14 5.59 -1.26
CA THR A 29 -5.25 5.35 -2.19
C THR A 29 -5.09 6.16 -3.48
N ASN A 30 -4.70 7.44 -3.37
CA ASN A 30 -4.43 8.30 -4.52
C ASN A 30 -3.28 7.80 -5.39
N LEU A 31 -2.24 7.21 -4.79
CA LEU A 31 -1.14 6.56 -5.55
C LEU A 31 -1.59 5.28 -6.25
N PHE A 32 -2.66 4.65 -5.78
CA PHE A 32 -3.23 3.44 -6.35
C PHE A 32 -4.31 3.68 -7.42
N THR A 33 -4.86 4.90 -7.51
CA THR A 33 -5.87 5.29 -8.50
C THR A 33 -5.53 4.86 -9.94
N PRO A 34 -4.29 4.99 -10.45
CA PRO A 34 -3.95 4.55 -11.81
C PRO A 34 -4.00 3.02 -12.03
N TYR A 35 -3.95 2.23 -10.96
CA TYR A 35 -3.91 0.77 -11.01
C TYR A 35 -5.29 0.15 -10.86
N PHE A 36 -6.25 0.90 -10.32
CA PHE A 36 -7.65 0.49 -10.30
C PHE A 36 -8.26 0.74 -11.69
N THR A 37 -8.60 -0.34 -12.40
CA THR A 37 -8.88 -0.38 -13.84
C THR A 37 -10.19 0.33 -14.26
N GLU A 38 -10.85 1.05 -13.36
CA GLU A 38 -12.18 1.65 -13.58
C GLU A 38 -12.11 3.17 -13.38
N LEU A 39 -11.31 3.82 -14.22
CA LEU A 39 -10.90 5.23 -14.09
C LEU A 39 -11.85 6.23 -14.79
N LEU A 40 -13.13 5.91 -14.97
CA LEU A 40 -14.01 6.79 -15.77
C LEU A 40 -15.42 7.07 -15.22
N GLN A 41 -15.70 6.70 -13.97
CA GLN A 41 -16.87 7.25 -13.29
C GLN A 41 -16.40 7.78 -11.94
N GLU A 42 -16.53 9.10 -11.76
CA GLU A 42 -16.46 9.80 -10.48
C GLU A 42 -17.63 9.34 -9.60
N ASP A 43 -17.71 8.04 -9.32
CA ASP A 43 -18.67 7.47 -8.42
C ASP A 43 -17.99 7.39 -7.06
N LEU A 44 -18.57 8.12 -6.10
CA LEU A 44 -18.17 8.12 -4.70
C LEU A 44 -18.08 6.69 -4.13
N SER A 45 -18.87 5.77 -4.70
CA SER A 45 -18.83 4.34 -4.38
C SER A 45 -17.49 3.68 -4.71
N MET A 46 -16.83 4.09 -5.80
CA MET A 46 -15.55 3.52 -6.23
C MET A 46 -14.38 4.03 -5.39
N GLU A 47 -14.41 5.28 -4.97
CA GLU A 47 -13.43 5.82 -4.02
C GLU A 47 -13.48 5.03 -2.70
N ILE A 48 -14.68 4.81 -2.16
CA ILE A 48 -14.89 4.00 -0.95
C ILE A 48 -14.35 2.59 -1.13
N ILE A 49 -14.63 1.93 -2.27
CA ILE A 49 -14.13 0.58 -2.55
C ILE A 49 -12.59 0.56 -2.64
N ASN A 50 -11.98 1.57 -3.26
CA ASN A 50 -10.52 1.63 -3.39
C ASN A 50 -9.85 1.89 -2.04
N GLN A 51 -10.38 2.81 -1.24
CA GLN A 51 -9.91 3.04 0.12
C GLN A 51 -10.06 1.78 0.97
N ALA A 52 -11.18 1.06 0.89
CA ALA A 52 -11.38 -0.19 1.62
C ALA A 52 -10.35 -1.27 1.23
N LYS A 53 -10.04 -1.42 -0.06
CA LYS A 53 -9.00 -2.35 -0.55
C LYS A 53 -7.61 -2.00 -0.01
N VAL A 54 -7.26 -0.72 -0.01
CA VAL A 54 -5.98 -0.25 0.52
C VAL A 54 -5.91 -0.48 2.03
N LEU A 55 -6.97 -0.13 2.77
CA LEU A 55 -7.05 -0.32 4.21
C LEU A 55 -6.95 -1.80 4.61
N GLU A 56 -7.68 -2.69 3.92
CA GLU A 56 -7.59 -4.13 4.16
C GLU A 56 -6.14 -4.63 3.96
N ALA A 57 -5.47 -4.15 2.90
CA ALA A 57 -4.09 -4.51 2.65
C ALA A 57 -3.13 -3.99 3.74
N LEU A 58 -3.34 -2.77 4.23
CA LEU A 58 -2.56 -2.17 5.31
C LEU A 58 -2.71 -2.96 6.62
N ILE A 59 -3.94 -3.30 7.01
CA ILE A 59 -4.21 -4.10 8.22
C ILE A 59 -3.48 -5.45 8.14
N VAL A 60 -3.53 -6.12 6.99
CA VAL A 60 -2.83 -7.40 6.79
C VAL A 60 -1.30 -7.25 6.86
N LEU A 61 -0.75 -6.18 6.30
CA LEU A 61 0.70 -5.91 6.35
C LEU A 61 1.18 -5.56 7.77
N ASP A 62 0.38 -4.80 8.51
CA ASP A 62 0.62 -4.46 9.91
C ASP A 62 0.56 -5.72 10.80
N CYS A 63 -0.45 -6.57 10.61
CA CYS A 63 -0.54 -7.87 11.28
C CYS A 63 0.67 -8.78 10.99
N LYS A 64 1.28 -8.66 9.80
CA LYS A 64 2.53 -9.36 9.44
C LYS A 64 3.78 -8.69 10.00
N GLY A 65 3.65 -7.52 10.62
CA GLY A 65 4.73 -6.68 11.12
C GLY A 65 5.62 -6.12 10.01
N LEU A 66 5.11 -5.97 8.79
CA LEU A 66 5.86 -5.44 7.65
C LEU A 66 5.74 -3.92 7.56
N ILE A 67 4.64 -3.36 8.03
CA ILE A 67 4.46 -1.92 8.23
C ILE A 67 4.07 -1.66 9.68
N ILE A 68 3.99 -0.39 10.05
CA ILE A 68 3.30 0.07 11.25
C ILE A 68 2.14 0.94 10.77
N LEU A 69 0.93 0.57 11.16
CA LEU A 69 -0.28 1.35 10.96
C LEU A 69 -0.65 2.06 12.27
N ASP A 70 -0.66 3.38 12.26
CA ASP A 70 -1.12 4.20 13.37
C ASP A 70 -2.63 4.43 13.25
N SER A 71 -3.40 3.85 14.17
CA SER A 71 -4.86 3.95 14.20
C SER A 71 -5.38 5.34 14.57
N ASP A 72 -4.55 6.18 15.20
CA ASP A 72 -4.96 7.51 15.65
C ASP A 72 -4.76 8.57 14.55
N SER A 73 -3.78 8.35 13.68
CA SER A 73 -3.39 9.31 12.64
C SER A 73 -3.63 8.84 11.21
N ASP A 74 -4.17 7.62 11.03
CA ASP A 74 -4.40 6.94 9.74
C ASP A 74 -3.14 6.82 8.87
N LYS A 75 -1.97 6.90 9.51
CA LYS A 75 -0.67 6.91 8.85
C LYS A 75 -0.03 5.54 8.85
N SER A 76 0.64 5.24 7.75
CA SER A 76 1.38 4.01 7.52
C SER A 76 2.84 4.32 7.22
N ILE A 77 3.74 3.57 7.86
CA ILE A 77 5.18 3.63 7.62
C ILE A 77 5.76 2.22 7.50
N ILE A 78 6.80 2.04 6.69
CA ILE A 78 7.46 0.75 6.58
C ILE A 78 8.24 0.40 7.85
N SER A 79 8.15 -0.85 8.28
CA SER A 79 8.98 -1.37 9.37
C SER A 79 10.35 -1.83 8.85
N MET A 80 11.30 -2.05 9.77
CA MET A 80 12.58 -2.68 9.42
C MET A 80 12.39 -4.07 8.78
N LYS A 81 11.40 -4.85 9.25
CA LYS A 81 11.08 -6.17 8.69
C LYS A 81 10.53 -6.06 7.27
N GLY A 82 9.71 -5.05 7.00
CA GLY A 82 9.21 -4.74 5.65
C GLY A 82 10.33 -4.37 4.68
N LEU A 83 11.28 -3.55 5.11
CA LEU A 83 12.47 -3.20 4.32
C LEU A 83 13.33 -4.42 3.98
N ILE A 84 13.56 -5.30 4.96
CA ILE A 84 14.31 -6.55 4.72
C ILE A 84 13.54 -7.45 3.76
N ASN A 85 12.22 -7.53 3.89
CA ASN A 85 11.38 -8.37 3.03
C ASN A 85 11.49 -7.94 1.56
N ILE A 86 11.34 -6.64 1.28
CA ILE A 86 11.36 -6.15 -0.10
C ILE A 86 12.76 -6.20 -0.74
N THR A 87 13.81 -5.94 0.05
CA THR A 87 15.19 -6.08 -0.41
C THR A 87 15.53 -7.54 -0.70
N SER A 88 15.15 -8.46 0.18
CA SER A 88 15.36 -9.90 -0.02
C SER A 88 14.67 -10.42 -1.29
N THR A 89 13.45 -9.94 -1.57
CA THR A 89 12.76 -10.28 -2.83
C THR A 89 13.43 -9.68 -4.07
N SER A 90 14.10 -8.55 -3.95
CA SER A 90 14.85 -7.95 -5.07
C SER A 90 16.19 -8.64 -5.35
N PHE A 91 16.79 -9.32 -4.36
CA PHE A 91 18.02 -10.09 -4.52
C PHE A 91 17.79 -11.54 -5.01
N LEU A 92 16.54 -12.02 -4.97
CA LEU A 92 16.16 -13.38 -5.36
C LEU A 92 15.54 -13.48 -6.76
N ASN A 93 15.37 -12.34 -7.45
CA ASN A 93 14.87 -12.25 -8.83
C ASN A 93 16.00 -12.00 -9.82
#